data_AF-A0A522SU01-F1
#
_entry.id   AF-A0A522SU01-F1
#
_cell.length_a   1.000
_cell.length_b   1.000
_cell.length_c   1.000
_cell.angle_alpha   90.00
_cell.angle_beta   90.00
_cell.angle_gamma   90.00
#
_symmetry.space_group_name_H-M   'P 1'
#
loop_
_entity.id
_entity.type
_entity.pdbx_description
1 polymer ?
#
loop_
_entity_poly.entity_id
_entity_poly.type
_entity_poly.pdbx_seq_one_letter_code
_entity_poly.pdbx_strand_id
1 'polypeptide(L)'
;MATFPGNVLLVSQRVYVLSTGAELPVRQKLGWCSQCQNTAAIENLDPSVPEQELQDIRESRLAREGELKDRLRVFFRRPRNDVKSWDQDEQILTQTIMLLALRHNDPHCLKCGSPDVIELPPFTADLSGRPVNTGFAHPGCFGRLWFSFDPDMRVAVVPKRVAYDQQGKQIGGDQPSVPA
;
A
#
# COMPACT_ATOMS: atom_id res chain seq x y z
N MET A 1 -20.83 -5.95 -32.29
CA MET A 1 -20.99 -5.11 -31.09
C MET A 1 -21.51 -6.03 -29.99
N ALA A 2 -20.64 -6.48 -29.06
CA ALA A 2 -21.04 -7.09 -27.78
C ALA A 2 -19.78 -7.49 -26.96
N THR A 3 -19.66 -6.83 -25.81
CA THR A 3 -19.15 -7.29 -24.49
C THR A 3 -17.87 -8.12 -24.43
N PHE A 4 -16.77 -7.42 -24.12
CA PHE A 4 -15.62 -7.99 -23.45
C PHE A 4 -15.94 -8.07 -21.95
N PRO A 5 -15.93 -9.25 -21.29
CA PRO A 5 -15.88 -9.32 -19.84
C PRO A 5 -14.46 -8.93 -19.40
N GLY A 6 -14.18 -7.63 -19.41
CA GLY A 6 -12.98 -7.11 -18.79
C GLY A 6 -13.09 -7.31 -17.28
N ASN A 7 -12.11 -7.96 -16.66
CA ASN A 7 -12.02 -8.01 -15.21
C ASN A 7 -11.66 -6.60 -14.71
N VAL A 8 -12.59 -5.96 -13.99
CA VAL A 8 -12.35 -4.67 -13.35
C VAL A 8 -11.62 -4.93 -12.03
N LEU A 9 -10.37 -4.47 -11.89
CA LEU A 9 -9.71 -4.44 -10.59
C LEU A 9 -10.05 -3.12 -9.91
N LEU A 10 -10.77 -3.22 -8.79
CA LEU A 10 -10.99 -2.09 -7.91
C LEU A 10 -9.69 -1.82 -7.13
N VAL A 11 -8.90 -0.87 -7.61
CA VAL A 11 -7.77 -0.31 -6.83
C VAL A 11 -8.36 0.73 -5.89
N SER A 12 -8.34 0.44 -4.59
CA SER A 12 -8.80 1.40 -3.59
C SER A 12 -7.63 2.22 -3.06
N GLN A 13 -7.78 3.54 -3.11
CA GLN A 13 -6.97 4.46 -2.33
C GLN A 13 -7.46 4.40 -0.89
N ARG A 14 -6.64 3.82 -0.02
CA ARG A 14 -6.95 3.61 1.39
C ARG A 14 -6.18 4.63 2.23
N VAL A 15 -6.88 5.32 3.13
CA VAL A 15 -6.29 6.37 3.97
C VAL A 15 -6.71 6.24 5.43
N TYR A 16 -5.78 6.49 6.34
CA TYR A 16 -6.07 6.80 7.74
C TYR A 16 -6.43 8.28 7.85
N VAL A 17 -7.48 8.59 8.59
CA VAL A 17 -7.87 9.97 8.92
C VAL A 17 -7.44 10.24 10.35
N LEU A 18 -6.55 11.21 10.53
CA LEU A 18 -6.07 11.63 11.84
C LEU A 18 -7.12 12.53 12.52
N SER A 19 -7.03 12.67 13.85
CA SER A 19 -7.86 13.60 14.62
C SER A 19 -7.72 15.07 14.18
N THR A 20 -6.59 15.42 13.56
CA THR A 20 -6.35 16.73 12.93
C THR A 20 -7.06 16.92 11.59
N GLY A 21 -7.69 15.88 11.04
CA GLY A 21 -8.26 15.84 9.69
C GLY A 21 -7.26 15.53 8.58
N ALA A 22 -5.97 15.36 8.90
CA ALA A 22 -4.96 14.96 7.94
C ALA A 22 -5.16 13.50 7.48
N GLU A 23 -4.78 13.20 6.24
CA GLU A 23 -4.89 11.87 5.64
C GLU A 23 -3.51 11.26 5.43
N LEU A 24 -3.34 10.01 5.88
CA LEU A 24 -2.13 9.23 5.65
C LEU A 24 -2.46 8.00 4.82
N PRO A 25 -1.64 7.62 3.82
CA PRO A 25 -1.86 6.40 3.06
C PRO A 25 -1.78 5.17 3.96
N VAL A 26 -2.74 4.25 3.82
CA VAL A 26 -2.71 2.96 4.51
C VAL A 26 -1.71 2.06 3.77
N ARG A 27 -0.62 1.69 4.44
CA ARG A 27 0.26 0.64 3.95
C ARG A 27 -0.43 -0.71 4.07
N GLN A 28 -0.27 -1.52 3.03
CA GLN A 28 -0.94 -2.81 2.91
C GLN A 28 0.03 -3.88 2.45
N LYS A 29 -0.29 -5.12 2.82
CA LYS A 29 0.38 -6.33 2.36
C LYS A 29 -0.65 -7.42 2.07
N LEU A 30 -0.23 -8.49 1.40
CA LEU A 30 -1.12 -9.61 1.11
C LEU A 30 -1.23 -10.52 2.35
N GLY A 31 -2.45 -10.93 2.67
CA GLY A 31 -2.73 -11.82 3.77
C GLY A 31 -3.90 -12.75 3.48
N TRP A 32 -4.08 -13.75 4.33
CA TRP A 32 -5.29 -14.55 4.42
C TRP A 32 -6.18 -13.95 5.52
N CYS A 33 -7.48 -13.80 5.25
CA CYS A 33 -8.43 -13.40 6.28
C CYS A 33 -9.41 -14.55 6.57
N SER A 34 -9.46 -14.98 7.83
CA SER A 34 -10.31 -16.10 8.25
C SER A 34 -11.80 -15.80 8.08
N GLN A 35 -12.21 -14.53 8.29
CA GLN A 35 -13.60 -14.10 8.09
C GLN A 35 -14.00 -14.01 6.61
N CYS A 36 -13.07 -13.58 5.75
CA CYS A 36 -13.33 -13.56 4.30
C CYS A 36 -13.17 -14.94 3.65
N GLN A 37 -12.51 -15.88 4.33
CA GLN A 37 -12.08 -17.18 3.80
C GLN A 37 -11.36 -17.06 2.45
N ASN A 38 -10.53 -16.02 2.32
CA ASN A 38 -9.83 -15.73 1.08
C ASN A 38 -8.57 -14.89 1.33
N THR A 39 -7.73 -14.77 0.31
CA THR A 39 -6.68 -13.75 0.28
C THR A 39 -7.29 -12.35 0.24
N ALA A 40 -6.65 -11.43 0.95
CA ALA A 40 -7.09 -10.06 1.06
C ALA A 40 -5.90 -9.13 1.28
N ALA A 41 -6.07 -7.85 0.93
CA ALA A 41 -5.19 -6.82 1.43
C ALA A 41 -5.41 -6.67 2.95
N ILE A 42 -4.33 -6.72 3.71
CA ILE A 42 -4.31 -6.52 5.16
C ILE A 42 -3.40 -5.32 5.47
N GLU A 43 -3.61 -4.68 6.61
CA GLU A 43 -2.75 -3.58 7.06
C GLU A 43 -1.30 -4.05 7.22
N ASN A 44 -0.35 -3.20 6.82
CA ASN A 44 1.05 -3.37 7.17
C ASN A 44 1.40 -2.38 8.27
N LEU A 45 1.63 -2.91 9.47
CA LEU A 45 1.96 -2.13 10.66
C LEU A 45 3.45 -2.13 11.01
N ASP A 46 4.30 -2.69 10.14
CA ASP A 46 5.75 -2.69 10.32
C ASP A 46 6.32 -1.27 10.17
N PRO A 47 6.88 -0.67 11.24
CA PRO A 47 7.45 0.69 11.18
C PRO A 47 8.79 0.74 10.45
N SER A 48 9.49 -0.39 10.28
CA SER A 48 10.82 -0.41 9.65
C SER A 48 10.77 0.03 8.19
N VAL A 49 9.66 -0.24 7.50
CA VAL A 49 9.46 0.16 6.10
C VAL A 49 9.41 1.69 5.95
N PRO A 50 8.49 2.43 6.62
CA PRO A 50 8.53 3.89 6.59
C PRO A 50 9.83 4.50 7.12
N GLU A 51 10.45 3.89 8.13
CA GLU A 51 11.71 4.38 8.69
C GLU A 51 12.83 4.31 7.65
N GLN A 52 12.92 3.20 6.92
CA GLN A 52 13.88 3.04 5.84
C GLN A 52 13.60 4.01 4.68
N GLU A 53 12.34 4.14 4.23
CA GLU A 53 11.98 5.10 3.19
C GLU A 53 12.32 6.55 3.59
N LEU A 54 12.13 6.90 4.87
CA LEU A 54 12.48 8.21 5.40
C LEU A 54 14.00 8.44 5.40
N GLN A 55 14.77 7.41 5.77
CA GLN A 55 16.22 7.44 5.70
C GLN A 55 16.70 7.63 4.26
N ASP A 56 16.15 6.88 3.31
CA ASP A 56 16.50 6.97 1.88
C ASP A 56 16.24 8.37 1.32
N ILE A 57 15.13 9.00 1.71
CA ILE A 57 14.81 10.39 1.33
C ILE A 57 15.85 11.37 1.90
N ARG A 58 16.23 11.20 3.17
CA ARG A 58 17.24 12.06 3.82
C ARG A 58 18.61 11.91 3.19
N GLU A 59 19.02 10.68 2.88
CA GLU A 59 20.29 10.40 2.21
C GLU A 59 20.31 10.98 0.78
N SER A 60 19.22 10.79 0.03
CA SER A 60 19.05 11.37 -1.30
C SER A 60 19.11 12.90 -1.28
N ARG A 61 18.57 13.51 -0.22
CA ARG A 61 18.62 14.97 -0.02
C ARG A 61 20.02 15.47 0.23
N LEU A 62 20.75 14.81 1.12
CA LEU A 62 22.14 15.16 1.42
C LEU A 62 23.05 15.00 0.19
N ALA A 63 22.87 13.92 -0.58
CA ALA A 63 23.61 13.69 -1.82
C ALA A 63 23.38 14.84 -2.83
N ARG A 64 22.13 15.23 -3.04
CA ARG A 64 21.77 16.33 -3.96
C ARG A 64 22.31 17.69 -3.50
N GLU A 65 22.29 17.96 -2.20
CA GLU A 65 22.87 19.18 -1.63
C GLU A 65 24.41 19.20 -1.74
N GLY A 66 25.07 18.04 -1.58
CA GLY A 66 26.50 17.87 -1.80
C GLY A 66 26.90 18.14 -3.26
N GLU A 67 26.18 17.56 -4.22
CA GLU A 67 26.39 17.81 -5.65
C GLU A 67 26.18 19.28 -6.05
N LEU A 68 25.26 19.99 -5.40
CA LEU A 68 25.02 21.41 -5.61
C LEU A 68 26.15 22.28 -5.05
N LYS A 69 26.79 21.87 -3.94
CA LYS A 69 27.95 22.57 -3.37
C LYS A 69 29.21 22.40 -4.22
N ASP A 70 29.39 21.24 -4.85
CA ASP A 70 30.45 21.01 -5.84
C ASP A 70 30.17 21.75 -7.17
N ARG A 71 28.93 22.20 -7.40
CA ARG A 71 28.48 22.96 -8.59
C ARG A 71 28.12 24.41 -8.28
N LEU A 72 29.08 25.19 -7.78
CA LEU A 72 29.07 26.67 -7.95
C LEU A 72 29.07 27.14 -9.44
N ARG A 73 28.96 26.22 -10.41
CA ARG A 73 28.81 26.47 -11.85
C ARG A 73 27.60 25.69 -12.37
N VAL A 74 26.43 26.31 -12.48
CA VAL A 74 25.65 26.45 -13.73
C VAL A 74 24.51 27.40 -13.40
N PHE A 75 24.63 28.64 -13.88
CA PHE A 75 23.86 29.81 -13.51
C PHE A 75 22.33 29.75 -13.71
N PHE A 76 21.76 28.73 -14.33
CA PHE A 76 20.32 28.65 -14.57
C PHE A 76 19.86 27.21 -14.71
N ARG A 77 19.15 26.70 -13.69
CA ARG A 77 17.95 25.85 -13.79
C ARG A 77 17.65 25.22 -12.42
N ARG A 78 16.52 25.62 -11.83
CA ARG A 78 15.82 24.78 -10.84
C ARG A 78 14.45 24.42 -11.43
N PRO A 79 14.11 23.13 -11.59
CA PRO A 79 12.72 22.75 -11.41
C PRO A 79 12.45 22.88 -9.91
N ARG A 80 11.65 23.88 -9.51
CA ARG A 80 11.25 24.14 -8.11
C ARG A 80 10.32 23.06 -7.52
N ASN A 81 9.99 22.02 -8.29
CA ASN A 81 8.95 21.06 -7.93
C ASN A 81 9.45 19.92 -7.03
N ASP A 82 10.73 19.53 -7.10
CA ASP A 82 11.24 18.37 -6.34
C ASP A 82 11.48 18.64 -4.85
N VAL A 83 11.76 19.88 -4.45
CA VAL A 83 12.04 20.19 -3.03
C VAL A 83 10.75 20.18 -2.20
N LYS A 84 9.64 20.67 -2.79
CA LYS A 84 8.33 20.66 -2.13
C LYS A 84 7.78 19.24 -1.95
N SER A 85 8.11 18.31 -2.85
CA SER A 85 7.69 16.92 -2.69
C SER A 85 8.42 16.25 -1.53
N TRP A 86 9.73 16.47 -1.36
CA TRP A 86 10.48 15.81 -0.28
C TRP A 86 10.06 16.24 1.12
N ASP A 87 9.80 17.53 1.35
CA ASP A 87 9.31 17.99 2.66
C ASP A 87 7.92 17.40 2.97
N GLN A 88 7.06 17.26 1.95
CA GLN A 88 5.76 16.62 2.09
C GLN A 88 5.88 15.12 2.36
N ASP A 89 6.75 14.42 1.64
CA ASP A 89 7.00 12.98 1.80
C ASP A 89 7.58 12.69 3.20
N GLU A 90 8.56 13.47 3.65
CA GLU A 90 9.14 13.37 5.00
C GLU A 90 8.07 13.61 6.09
N GLN A 91 7.19 14.60 5.89
CA GLN A 91 6.08 14.84 6.81
C GLN A 91 5.11 13.65 6.85
N ILE A 92 4.71 13.11 5.70
CA ILE A 92 3.81 11.96 5.61
C ILE A 92 4.43 10.74 6.29
N LEU A 93 5.71 10.45 6.04
CA LEU A 93 6.41 9.32 6.62
C LEU A 93 6.55 9.48 8.14
N THR A 94 6.93 10.65 8.62
CA THR A 94 7.06 10.94 10.05
C THR A 94 5.71 10.74 10.75
N GLN A 95 4.63 11.29 10.20
CA GLN A 95 3.28 11.11 10.74
C GLN A 95 2.83 9.65 10.69
N THR A 96 3.24 8.89 9.66
CA THR A 96 2.95 7.46 9.57
C THR A 96 3.69 6.67 10.64
N ILE A 97 4.98 6.93 10.87
CA ILE A 97 5.76 6.30 11.94
C ILE A 97 5.12 6.58 13.30
N MET A 98 4.75 7.84 13.55
CA MET A 98 4.05 8.22 14.79
C MET A 98 2.70 7.50 14.95
N LEU A 99 1.91 7.41 13.88
CA LEU A 99 0.64 6.67 13.89
C LEU A 99 0.88 5.19 14.25
N LEU A 100 1.86 4.54 13.61
CA LEU A 100 2.20 3.15 13.87
C LEU A 100 2.67 2.93 15.32
N ALA A 101 3.47 3.85 15.85
CA ALA A 101 3.95 3.79 17.23
C ALA A 101 2.82 3.94 18.28
N LEU A 102 1.77 4.69 17.95
CA LEU A 102 0.60 4.89 18.83
C LEU A 102 -0.47 3.80 18.67
N ARG A 103 -0.30 2.90 17.71
CA ARG A 103 -1.30 1.90 17.39
C ARG A 103 -1.17 0.71 18.32
N HIS A 104 -2.30 0.30 18.90
CA HIS A 104 -2.35 -0.81 19.85
C HIS A 104 -3.07 -2.05 19.31
N ASN A 105 -3.79 -1.93 18.20
CA ASN A 105 -4.52 -3.03 17.60
C ASN A 105 -3.68 -3.78 16.57
N ASP A 106 -3.95 -5.08 16.46
CA ASP A 106 -3.44 -5.94 15.41
C ASP A 106 -3.81 -5.44 14.00
N PRO A 107 -3.08 -5.89 12.96
CA PRO A 107 -3.46 -5.62 11.58
C PRO A 107 -4.87 -6.15 11.26
N HIS A 108 -5.67 -5.35 10.56
CA HIS A 108 -6.99 -5.75 10.09
C HIS A 108 -7.00 -6.05 8.60
N CYS A 109 -7.96 -6.87 8.21
CA CYS A 109 -8.36 -7.02 6.82
C CYS A 109 -8.95 -5.71 6.27
N LEU A 110 -8.38 -5.20 5.19
CA LEU A 110 -8.83 -3.95 4.56
C LEU A 110 -10.13 -4.11 3.75
N LYS A 111 -10.70 -5.32 3.73
CA LYS A 111 -12.00 -5.61 3.11
C LYS A 111 -13.12 -5.70 4.15
N CYS A 112 -12.94 -6.44 5.24
CA CYS A 112 -13.99 -6.70 6.23
C CYS A 112 -13.72 -6.11 7.62
N GLY A 113 -12.52 -5.59 7.88
CA GLY A 113 -12.13 -5.04 9.18
C GLY A 113 -11.85 -6.09 10.27
N SER A 114 -11.77 -7.38 9.92
CA SER A 114 -11.42 -8.44 10.89
C SER A 114 -9.94 -8.39 11.28
N PRO A 115 -9.57 -8.53 12.56
CA PRO A 115 -8.18 -8.70 13.00
C PRO A 115 -7.67 -10.14 12.83
N ASP A 116 -8.56 -11.11 12.57
CA ASP A 116 -8.19 -12.51 12.31
C ASP A 116 -7.63 -12.65 10.88
N VAL A 117 -6.35 -12.29 10.75
CA VAL A 117 -5.57 -12.31 9.52
C VAL A 117 -4.21 -12.96 9.71
N ILE A 118 -3.72 -13.60 8.65
CA ILE A 118 -2.40 -14.22 8.60
C ILE A 118 -1.64 -13.61 7.42
N GLU A 119 -0.48 -13.05 7.67
CA GLU A 119 0.38 -12.52 6.61
C GLU A 119 0.87 -13.63 5.68
N LEU A 120 0.87 -13.35 4.37
CA LEU A 120 1.52 -14.22 3.40
C LEU A 120 3.03 -13.91 3.38
N PRO A 121 3.89 -14.94 3.32
CA PRO A 121 5.32 -14.73 3.09
C PRO A 121 5.57 -13.93 1.81
N PRO A 122 6.65 -13.13 1.75
CA PRO A 122 7.01 -12.44 0.52
C PRO A 122 7.32 -13.46 -0.58
N PHE A 123 6.80 -13.19 -1.79
CA PHE A 123 7.08 -13.98 -2.98
C PHE A 123 7.17 -13.06 -4.21
N THR A 124 7.92 -13.50 -5.22
CA THR A 124 8.04 -12.78 -6.49
C THR A 124 7.14 -13.46 -7.51
N ALA A 125 6.22 -12.71 -8.10
CA ALA A 125 5.37 -13.18 -9.19
C ALA A 125 6.21 -13.44 -10.45
N ASP A 126 5.94 -14.56 -11.13
CA ASP A 126 6.44 -14.80 -12.49
C ASP A 126 5.45 -14.20 -13.51
N LEU A 127 5.85 -13.08 -14.11
CA LEU A 127 5.04 -12.37 -15.10
C LEU A 127 4.89 -13.13 -16.42
N SER A 128 5.64 -14.21 -16.64
CA SER A 128 5.42 -15.13 -17.77
C SER A 128 4.18 -16.02 -17.59
N GLY A 129 3.56 -15.96 -16.41
CA GLY A 129 2.32 -16.66 -16.07
C GLY A 129 2.49 -18.07 -15.53
N ARG A 130 3.74 -18.51 -15.31
CA ARG A 130 3.99 -19.78 -14.62
C ARG A 130 3.54 -19.68 -13.15
N PRO A 131 2.84 -20.71 -12.62
CA PRO A 131 2.50 -20.75 -11.21
C PRO A 131 3.74 -20.76 -10.33
N VAL A 132 3.79 -19.82 -9.38
CA VAL A 132 4.82 -19.72 -8.34
C VAL A 132 4.22 -20.11 -7.00
N ASN A 133 4.96 -20.89 -6.23
CA ASN A 133 4.56 -21.22 -4.87
C ASN A 133 4.77 -20.01 -3.95
N THR A 134 3.75 -19.61 -3.21
CA THR A 134 3.83 -18.45 -2.30
C THR A 134 4.49 -18.76 -0.96
N GLY A 135 4.77 -20.04 -0.66
CA GLY A 135 5.22 -20.50 0.65
C GLY A 135 4.12 -20.55 1.72
N PHE A 136 2.93 -20.02 1.43
CA PHE A 136 1.81 -20.02 2.37
C PHE A 136 1.12 -21.40 2.44
N ALA A 137 0.91 -21.87 3.66
CA ALA A 137 0.13 -23.06 3.96
C ALA A 137 -1.23 -22.65 4.56
N HIS A 138 -2.32 -23.12 3.97
CA HIS A 138 -3.67 -22.79 4.42
C HIS A 138 -3.91 -23.32 5.85
N PRO A 139 -4.39 -22.48 6.78
CA PRO A 139 -4.44 -22.81 8.21
C PRO A 139 -5.38 -23.99 8.56
N GLY A 140 -6.35 -24.31 7.70
CA GLY A 140 -7.31 -25.40 7.96
C GLY A 140 -6.98 -26.76 7.31
N CYS A 141 -6.17 -26.77 6.25
CA CYS A 141 -5.93 -27.99 5.46
C CYS A 141 -4.48 -28.20 5.05
N PHE A 142 -3.58 -27.27 5.38
CA PHE A 142 -2.17 -27.27 4.99
C PHE A 142 -1.90 -27.31 3.48
N GLY A 143 -2.93 -27.08 2.66
CA GLY A 143 -2.79 -26.89 1.21
C GLY A 143 -1.90 -25.68 0.92
N ARG A 144 -1.11 -25.76 -0.15
CA ARG A 144 -0.20 -24.67 -0.55
C ARG A 144 -0.87 -23.72 -1.52
N LEU A 145 -0.75 -22.42 -1.27
CA LEU A 145 -1.24 -21.40 -2.19
C LEU A 145 -0.22 -21.16 -3.31
N TRP A 146 -0.72 -21.22 -4.54
CA TRP A 146 0.02 -20.92 -5.76
C TRP A 146 -0.51 -19.63 -6.38
N PHE A 147 0.39 -18.82 -6.93
CA PHE A 147 0.07 -17.59 -7.63
C PHE A 147 0.50 -17.73 -9.09
N SER A 148 -0.38 -17.40 -10.02
CA SER A 148 -0.04 -17.27 -11.44
C SER A 148 -0.56 -15.94 -11.96
N PHE A 149 0.26 -15.23 -12.72
CA PHE A 149 -0.19 -14.06 -13.46
C PHE A 149 -0.83 -14.51 -14.77
N ASP A 150 -1.98 -13.94 -15.13
CA ASP A 150 -2.55 -14.15 -16.45
C ASP A 150 -2.02 -13.04 -17.39
N PRO A 151 -1.18 -13.36 -18.39
CA PRO A 151 -0.58 -12.36 -19.27
C PRO A 151 -1.61 -11.64 -20.15
N ASP A 152 -2.77 -12.25 -20.38
CA ASP A 152 -3.86 -11.67 -21.16
C ASP A 152 -4.86 -10.90 -20.29
N MET A 153 -4.63 -10.85 -18.97
CA MET A 153 -5.49 -10.13 -18.04
C MET A 153 -5.49 -8.64 -18.34
N ARG A 154 -6.64 -8.16 -18.82
CA ARG A 154 -6.91 -6.73 -18.98
C ARG A 154 -7.49 -6.18 -17.69
N VAL A 155 -6.84 -5.15 -17.17
CA VAL A 155 -7.23 -4.51 -15.93
C VAL A 155 -7.81 -3.14 -16.23
N ALA A 156 -9.09 -2.95 -15.88
CA ALA A 156 -9.64 -1.60 -15.70
C ALA A 156 -9.49 -1.20 -14.24
N VAL A 157 -8.82 -0.08 -13.98
CA VAL A 157 -8.64 0.45 -12.63
C VAL A 157 -9.70 1.52 -12.38
N VAL A 158 -10.57 1.26 -11.41
CA VAL A 158 -11.50 2.28 -10.90
C VAL A 158 -11.00 2.69 -9.51
N PRO A 159 -10.45 3.91 -9.36
CA PRO A 159 -9.99 4.38 -8.05
C PRO A 159 -11.20 4.56 -7.13
N LYS A 160 -11.15 3.92 -5.97
CA LYS A 160 -12.14 4.09 -4.90
C LYS A 160 -11.47 4.57 -3.63
N ARG A 161 -12.00 5.61 -2.99
CA ARG A 161 -11.49 6.03 -1.69
C ARG A 161 -12.14 5.23 -0.56
N VAL A 162 -11.32 4.74 0.38
CA VAL A 162 -11.76 4.12 1.62
C VAL A 162 -11.00 4.75 2.79
N ALA A 163 -11.75 5.23 3.78
CA ALA A 163 -11.21 5.92 4.95
C ALA A 163 -11.32 5.05 6.21
N TYR A 164 -10.25 5.05 6.98
CA TYR A 164 -10.12 4.36 8.26
C TYR A 164 -9.77 5.37 9.34
N ASP A 165 -10.18 5.12 10.58
CA ASP A 165 -9.64 5.86 11.72
C ASP A 165 -8.23 5.39 12.08
N GLN A 166 -7.60 6.05 13.06
CA GLN A 166 -6.25 5.71 13.53
C GLN A 166 -6.11 4.30 14.10
N GLN A 167 -7.23 3.62 14.39
CA GLN A 167 -7.27 2.28 14.98
C GLN A 167 -7.60 1.19 13.94
N GLY A 168 -7.72 1.57 12.66
CA GLY A 168 -7.98 0.65 11.54
C GLY A 168 -9.46 0.36 11.29
N LYS A 169 -10.38 1.04 11.99
CA LYS A 169 -11.82 0.88 11.74
C LYS A 169 -12.23 1.73 10.55
N GLN A 170 -12.96 1.13 9.60
CA GLN A 170 -13.50 1.86 8.46
C GLN A 170 -14.55 2.90 8.91
N ILE A 171 -14.37 4.15 8.51
CA ILE A 171 -15.24 5.29 8.86
C ILE A 171 -15.93 5.93 7.65
N GLY A 172 -15.57 5.54 6.43
CA GLY A 172 -16.22 6.03 5.22
C GLY A 172 -15.62 5.47 3.93
N GLY A 173 -16.29 5.72 2.82
CA GLY A 173 -15.79 5.38 1.48
C GLY A 173 -16.93 5.28 0.46
N ASP A 174 -16.63 5.54 -0.81
CA ASP A 174 -17.61 5.52 -1.89
C ASP A 174 -18.09 4.07 -2.10
N GLN A 175 -19.32 3.71 -1.73
CA GLN A 175 -19.83 2.36 -2.02
C GLN A 175 -20.09 2.22 -3.53
N PRO A 176 -19.66 1.12 -4.18
CA PRO A 176 -20.08 0.86 -5.54
C PRO A 176 -21.59 0.58 -5.53
N SER A 177 -22.38 1.44 -6.17
CA SER A 177 -23.64 1.02 -6.75
C SER A 177 -23.30 0.03 -7.87
N VAL A 178 -23.48 -1.27 -7.62
CA VAL A 178 -23.45 -2.26 -8.69
C VAL A 178 -24.71 -2.03 -9.52
N PRO A 179 -24.62 -1.65 -10.81
CA PRO A 179 -25.79 -1.73 -11.67
C PRO A 179 -26.21 -3.20 -11.75
N ALA A 180 -27.47 -3.46 -11.42
CA ALA A 180 -28.09 -4.78 -11.49
C ALA A 180 -28.06 -5.35 -12.91
#